data_AF-A0A918Z3Y0-F1
#
_entry.id   AF-A0A918Z3Y0-F1
#
_cell.length_a   1.000
_cell.length_b   1.000
_cell.length_c   1.000
_cell.angle_alpha   90.00
_cell.angle_beta   90.00
_cell.angle_gamma   90.00
#
_symmetry.space_group_name_H-M   'P 1'
#
loop_
_entity.id
_entity.type
_entity.pdbx_description
1 polymer ?
#
loop_
_entity_poly.entity_id
_entity_poly.type
_entity_poly.pdbx_seq_one_letter_code
_entity_poly.pdbx_strand_id
1 'polypeptide(L)'
;MWLLRAAHGAGPLPRSATDELSAREARRAAATARPRHRLLYLSAHIALRRLLAAYTGVPPDRLRLGRARCPRCGGPHGRPVLLGFPCTSPSPTATG
;
A
#
# COMPACT_ATOMS: atom_id res chain seq x y z
N MET A 1 11.26 1.84 -4.61
CA MET A 1 10.37 0.67 -4.75
C MET A 1 10.39 -0.03 -3.40
N TRP A 2 9.26 -0.15 -2.70
CA TRP A 2 9.22 -0.93 -1.46
C TRP A 2 9.04 -2.40 -1.83
N LEU A 3 9.99 -3.23 -1.38
CA LEU A 3 9.90 -4.68 -1.43
C LEU A 3 9.35 -5.13 -0.07
N LEU A 4 8.04 -5.35 0.01
CA LEU A 4 7.57 -6.40 0.90
C LEU A 4 8.12 -7.70 0.29
N ARG A 5 8.79 -8.56 1.07
CA ARG A 5 9.03 -9.93 0.61
C ARG A 5 7.65 -10.56 0.43
N ALA A 6 7.19 -10.62 -0.82
CA ALA A 6 6.11 -11.53 -1.15
C ALA A 6 6.60 -12.93 -0.76
N ALA A 7 5.80 -13.64 0.02
CA ALA A 7 6.01 -15.08 0.20
C ALA A 7 6.18 -15.67 -1.22
N HIS A 8 7.34 -16.27 -1.48
CA HIS A 8 7.54 -16.98 -2.73
C HIS A 8 6.50 -18.10 -2.76
N GLY A 9 5.60 -18.08 -3.75
CA GLY A 9 4.50 -19.04 -3.86
C GLY A 9 3.08 -18.47 -3.82
N ALA A 10 2.88 -17.15 -3.82
CA ALA A 10 1.52 -16.61 -3.95
C ALA A 10 0.94 -16.90 -5.35
N GLY A 11 0.03 -17.89 -5.43
CA GLY A 11 -0.85 -18.10 -6.58
C GLY A 11 -1.78 -16.89 -6.82
N PRO A 12 -2.69 -16.97 -7.80
CA PRO A 12 -3.68 -15.91 -8.04
C PRO A 12 -4.42 -15.56 -6.75
N LEU A 13 -4.53 -14.27 -6.45
CA LEU A 13 -5.31 -13.81 -5.31
C LEU A 13 -6.79 -14.15 -5.55
N PRO A 14 -7.53 -14.62 -4.52
CA PRO A 14 -8.95 -14.85 -4.67
C PRO A 14 -9.67 -13.54 -4.98
N ARG A 15 -10.78 -13.59 -5.74
CA ARG A 15 -11.58 -12.40 -6.10
C ARG A 15 -12.00 -11.57 -4.88
N SER A 16 -12.32 -12.23 -3.77
CA SER A 16 -12.66 -11.55 -2.51
C SER A 16 -11.54 -10.65 -1.98
N ALA A 17 -10.28 -10.97 -2.28
CA ALA A 17 -9.15 -10.13 -1.89
C ALA A 17 -9.01 -8.88 -2.77
N THR A 18 -9.49 -8.91 -4.02
CA THR A 18 -9.49 -7.71 -4.88
C THR A 18 -10.56 -6.70 -4.48
N ASP A 19 -11.63 -7.12 -3.81
CA ASP A 19 -12.69 -6.24 -3.31
C ASP A 19 -12.22 -5.34 -2.15
N GLU A 20 -11.12 -5.71 -1.48
CA GLU A 20 -10.48 -4.90 -0.44
C GLU A 20 -9.73 -3.67 -1.00
N LEU A 21 -9.52 -3.60 -2.33
CA LEU A 21 -8.75 -2.54 -2.96
C LEU A 21 -9.59 -1.29 -3.18
N SER A 22 -8.94 -0.13 -3.03
CA SER A 22 -9.52 1.12 -3.53
C SER A 22 -9.55 1.14 -5.06
N ALA A 23 -10.47 1.91 -5.63
CA ALA A 23 -10.55 2.14 -7.07
C ALA A 23 -9.21 2.66 -7.66
N ARG A 24 -8.43 3.44 -6.89
CA ARG A 24 -7.11 3.93 -7.31
C ARG A 24 -6.10 2.78 -7.46
N GLU A 25 -6.11 1.83 -6.53
CA GLU A 25 -5.21 0.68 -6.60
C GLU A 25 -5.62 -0.28 -7.71
N ALA A 26 -6.92 -0.54 -7.88
CA ALA A 26 -7.45 -1.34 -8.97
C ALA A 26 -7.03 -0.78 -10.34
N ARG A 27 -7.21 0.54 -10.55
CA ARG A 27 -6.75 1.22 -11.79
C ARG A 27 -5.25 1.10 -12.00
N ARG A 28 -4.44 1.23 -10.94
CA ARG A 28 -2.98 1.12 -11.05
C ARG A 28 -2.52 -0.30 -11.36
N ALA A 29 -3.18 -1.31 -10.79
CA ALA A 29 -2.93 -2.70 -11.11
C ALA A 29 -3.28 -3.00 -12.59
N ALA A 30 -4.42 -2.50 -13.07
CA ALA A 30 -4.85 -2.63 -14.46
C ALA A 30 -3.84 -1.97 -15.43
N ALA A 31 -3.34 -0.77 -15.10
CA ALA A 31 -2.34 -0.06 -15.90
C ALA A 31 -0.94 -0.70 -15.87
N THR A 32 -0.68 -1.66 -14.97
CA THR A 32 0.61 -2.34 -14.90
C THR A 32 0.69 -3.41 -15.99
N ALA A 33 1.49 -3.16 -17.03
CA ALA A 33 1.62 -4.05 -18.19
C ALA A 33 2.20 -5.43 -17.84
N ARG A 34 3.21 -5.49 -16.98
CA ARG A 34 3.89 -6.75 -16.63
C ARG A 34 3.07 -7.54 -15.60
N PRO A 35 2.59 -8.77 -15.91
CA PRO A 35 1.73 -9.53 -14.99
C PRO A 35 2.37 -9.79 -13.62
N ARG A 36 3.67 -10.09 -13.58
CA ARG A 36 4.42 -10.27 -12.33
C ARG A 36 4.42 -9.02 -11.45
N HIS A 37 4.57 -7.83 -12.05
CA HIS A 37 4.53 -6.58 -11.29
C HIS A 37 3.12 -6.28 -10.77
N ARG A 38 2.10 -6.61 -11.57
CA ARG A 38 0.70 -6.49 -11.16
C ARG A 38 0.41 -7.38 -9.95
N LEU A 39 0.81 -8.65 -9.99
CA LEU A 39 0.62 -9.57 -8.86
C LEU A 39 1.34 -9.09 -7.61
N LEU A 40 2.63 -8.70 -7.72
CA LEU A 40 3.38 -8.14 -6.58
C LEU A 40 2.71 -6.89 -6.00
N TYR A 41 2.20 -6.00 -6.86
CA TYR A 41 1.48 -4.81 -6.43
C TYR A 41 0.21 -5.16 -5.65
N LEU A 42 -0.61 -6.07 -6.19
CA LEU A 42 -1.87 -6.51 -5.58
C LEU A 42 -1.61 -7.17 -4.21
N SER A 43 -0.72 -8.17 -4.18
CA SER A 43 -0.40 -8.90 -2.94
C SER A 43 0.13 -7.96 -1.85
N ALA A 44 1.01 -7.02 -2.21
CA ALA A 44 1.55 -6.06 -1.25
C ALA A 44 0.47 -5.11 -0.70
N HIS A 45 -0.46 -4.64 -1.53
CA HIS A 45 -1.50 -3.70 -1.07
C HIS A 45 -2.59 -4.40 -0.26
N ILE A 46 -2.99 -5.61 -0.62
CA ILE A 46 -3.94 -6.42 0.16
C ILE A 46 -3.35 -6.75 1.53
N ALA A 47 -2.10 -7.25 1.58
CA ALA A 47 -1.43 -7.54 2.84
C ALA A 47 -1.32 -6.30 3.73
N LEU A 48 -0.95 -5.15 3.16
CA LEU A 48 -0.88 -3.88 3.89
C LEU A 48 -2.24 -3.46 4.45
N ARG A 49 -3.31 -3.55 3.65
CA ARG A 49 -4.67 -3.18 4.09
C ARG A 49 -5.16 -4.05 5.24
N ARG A 50 -4.97 -5.38 5.14
CA ARG A 50 -5.34 -6.30 6.21
C ARG A 50 -4.57 -6.04 7.50
N LEU A 51 -3.28 -5.77 7.39
CA LEU A 51 -2.44 -5.41 8.53
C LEU A 51 -2.98 -4.14 9.21
N LEU A 52 -3.20 -3.07 8.44
CA LEU A 52 -3.72 -1.81 8.97
C LEU A 52 -5.15 -1.94 9.53
N ALA A 53 -5.99 -2.78 8.93
CA ALA A 53 -7.33 -3.06 9.44
C ALA A 53 -7.26 -3.71 10.83
N ALA A 54 -6.35 -4.67 11.02
CA ALA A 54 -6.12 -5.29 12.33
C ALA A 54 -5.66 -4.27 13.39
N TYR A 55 -4.85 -3.28 13.03
CA TYR A 55 -4.37 -2.25 13.96
C TYR A 55 -5.38 -1.14 14.26
N THR A 56 -6.31 -0.87 13.34
CA THR A 56 -7.22 0.29 13.43
C THR A 56 -8.67 -0.07 13.68
N GLY A 57 -9.06 -1.34 13.50
CA GLY A 57 -10.45 -1.78 13.51
C GLY A 57 -11.26 -1.31 12.29
N VAL A 58 -10.64 -0.60 11.33
CA VAL A 58 -11.31 -0.13 10.12
C VAL A 58 -11.26 -1.22 9.04
N PRO A 59 -12.38 -1.54 8.38
CA PRO A 59 -12.40 -2.52 7.29
C PRO A 59 -11.37 -2.22 6.19
N PRO A 60 -10.72 -3.25 5.59
CA PRO A 60 -9.66 -3.08 4.60
C PRO A 60 -10.03 -2.15 3.44
N ASP A 61 -11.24 -2.25 2.90
CA ASP A 61 -11.79 -1.47 1.80
C ASP A 61 -12.05 0.01 2.18
N ARG A 62 -12.34 0.26 3.47
CA ARG A 62 -12.60 1.61 4.01
C ARG A 62 -11.34 2.37 4.37
N LEU A 63 -10.17 1.72 4.40
CA LEU A 63 -8.89 2.38 4.66
C LEU A 63 -8.52 3.36 3.53
N ARG A 64 -8.26 4.60 3.92
CA ARG A 64 -7.83 5.68 3.00
C ARG A 64 -6.31 5.72 2.91
N LEU A 65 -5.75 5.08 1.88
CA LEU A 65 -4.31 5.11 1.61
C LEU A 65 -3.94 6.22 0.62
N GLY A 66 -3.10 7.16 1.07
CA GLY A 66 -2.43 8.18 0.26
C GLY A 66 -1.02 7.75 -0.16
N ARG A 67 -0.26 8.70 -0.72
CA ARG A 67 1.19 8.54 -0.96
C ARG A 67 1.93 9.77 -0.46
N ALA A 68 2.98 9.55 0.30
CA ALA A 68 3.95 10.59 0.59
C ALA A 68 4.62 11.04 -0.73
N ARG A 69 5.12 12.28 -0.75
CA ARG A 69 6.03 12.75 -1.80
C ARG A 69 7.33 11.94 -1.73
N CYS A 70 7.93 11.65 -2.88
CA CYS A 70 9.22 10.98 -2.88
C CYS A 70 10.28 11.90 -2.27
N PRO A 71 11.06 11.47 -1.26
CA PRO A 71 12.09 12.33 -0.67
C PRO A 71 13.24 12.66 -1.63
N ARG A 72 13.37 11.92 -2.75
CA ARG A 72 14.41 12.15 -3.77
C ARG A 72 14.02 13.08 -4.91
N CYS A 73 12.75 13.11 -5.30
CA CYS A 73 12.32 13.86 -6.49
C CYS A 73 10.96 14.55 -6.35
N GLY A 74 10.33 14.48 -5.17
CA GLY A 74 9.02 15.10 -4.90
C GLY A 74 7.81 14.41 -5.56
N GLY A 75 8.01 13.49 -6.50
CA GLY A 75 6.92 12.86 -7.26
C GLY A 75 5.97 11.97 -6.44
N PRO A 76 4.78 11.65 -6.98
CA PRO A 76 3.68 10.94 -6.29
C PRO A 76 3.90 9.41 -6.22
N HIS A 77 5.14 8.98 -6.03
CA HIS A 77 5.54 7.56 -5.93
C HIS A 77 6.30 7.26 -4.64
N GLY A 78 6.12 8.09 -3.61
CA GLY A 78 6.61 7.81 -2.27
C GLY A 78 5.81 6.71 -1.56
N ARG A 79 6.15 6.51 -0.28
CA ARG A 79 5.59 5.46 0.58
C ARG A 79 4.07 5.63 0.73
N PRO A 80 3.28 4.55 0.80
CA PRO A 80 1.88 4.63 1.22
C PRO A 80 1.77 5.28 2.60
N VAL A 81 0.79 6.16 2.77
CA VAL A 81 0.46 6.78 4.05
C VAL A 81 -1.00 6.51 4.37
N LEU A 82 -1.29 6.17 5.62
CA LEU A 82 -2.67 6.04 6.08
C LEU A 82 -3.20 7.44 6.39
N LEU A 83 -4.25 7.86 5.69
CA LEU A 83 -4.88 9.17 5.85
C LEU A 83 -5.98 9.10 6.91
N GLY A 84 -6.21 10.21 7.62
CA GLY A 84 -7.21 10.28 8.68
C GLY A 84 -6.76 9.68 10.01
N PHE A 85 -5.50 9.27 10.10
CA PHE A 85 -4.85 8.86 11.33
C PHE A 85 -3.63 9.77 11.55
N PRO A 86 -3.37 10.22 12.79
CA PRO A 86 -2.19 11.03 13.08
C PRO A 86 -0.94 10.23 12.71
N CYS A 87 -0.24 10.69 11.68
CA CYS A 87 1.07 10.16 11.32
C CYS A 87 2.07 10.72 12.31
N THR A 88 2.36 9.99 13.39
CA THR A 88 3.56 10.22 14.20
C THR A 88 4.77 9.83 13.36
N SER A 89 5.27 10.75 12.54
CA SER A 89 6.65 10.66 12.09
C SER A 89 7.54 10.93 13.31
N PRO A 90 8.54 10.09 13.63
CA PRO A 90 9.57 10.52 14.57
C PRO A 90 10.22 11.78 13.98
N SER A 91 10.10 12.89 14.70
CA SER A 91 10.83 14.11 14.35
C SER A 91 12.32 13.77 14.40
N PRO A 92 13.14 14.13 13.40
CA PRO A 92 14.58 14.13 13.62
C PRO A 92 14.82 15.18 14.70
N THR A 93 15.02 14.75 15.95
CA THR A 93 15.50 15.63 17.01
C THR A 93 16.78 16.27 16.51
N ALA A 94 16.74 17.59 16.32
CA ALA A 94 17.93 18.39 16.11
C ALA A 94 18.81 18.20 17.35
N THR A 95 19.95 17.53 17.17
CA THR A 95 21.04 17.52 18.14
C THR A 95 21.52 18.96 18.28
N GLY A 96 21.35 19.52 19.48
CA GLY A 96 22.06 20.72 19.93
C GLY A 96 23.45 20.40 20.42
#